data_AF-A0A068YK87-F1
#
_entry.id   AF-A0A068YK87-F1
#
_cell.length_a   1.000
_cell.length_b   1.000
_cell.length_c   1.000
_cell.angle_alpha   90.00
_cell.angle_beta   90.00
_cell.angle_gamma   90.00
#
_symmetry.space_group_name_H-M   'P 1'
#
loop_
_entity.id
_entity.type
_entity.pdbx_description
1 polymer ?
#
loop_
_entity_poly.entity_id
_entity_poly.type
_entity_poly.pdbx_seq_one_letter_code
_entity_poly.pdbx_strand_id
1 'polypeptide(L)'
;MHKRLQSAVSLHQAAGNSPTLARLADLVRESNHRLIAIEALIPATLRSAVQAGPIDGESWCLLVNGNAASAKVRQLIPLIQSSLLRQGWKVKSIRLKILIAKNL
;
A
#
# COMPACT_ATOMS: atom_id res chain seq x y z
N MET A 1 27.64 -6.84 -7.78
CA MET A 1 27.03 -5.51 -7.68
C MET A 1 25.52 -5.62 -7.93
N HIS A 2 24.74 -5.38 -6.86
CA HIS A 2 23.28 -5.10 -6.80
C HIS A 2 22.28 -6.11 -7.40
N LYS A 3 21.91 -7.08 -6.55
CA LYS A 3 20.81 -8.05 -6.70
C LYS A 3 19.46 -7.32 -6.85
N ARG A 4 18.90 -7.25 -8.07
CA ARG A 4 17.58 -6.68 -8.33
C ARG A 4 16.51 -7.78 -8.34
N LEU A 5 16.10 -8.21 -7.14
CA LEU A 5 14.92 -9.06 -6.98
C LEU A 5 13.66 -8.20 -7.11
N GLN A 6 13.22 -7.97 -8.34
CA GLN A 6 11.90 -7.39 -8.63
C GLN A 6 10.98 -8.49 -9.14
N SER A 7 10.85 -9.55 -8.35
CA SER A 7 9.76 -10.49 -8.44
C SER A 7 8.49 -9.79 -7.94
N ALA A 8 7.85 -9.07 -8.85
CA ALA A 8 6.40 -8.99 -8.90
C ALA A 8 5.82 -10.37 -9.29
N VAL A 9 6.33 -11.43 -8.65
CA VAL A 9 5.87 -12.80 -8.77
C VAL A 9 4.64 -12.89 -7.90
N SER A 10 3.50 -12.75 -8.57
CA SER A 10 2.36 -13.65 -8.42
C SER A 10 2.21 -14.29 -7.04
N LEU A 11 1.69 -13.52 -6.09
CA LEU A 11 1.10 -14.04 -4.84
C LEU A 11 0.02 -15.11 -5.09
N HIS A 12 -0.50 -15.18 -6.31
CA HIS A 12 -1.54 -16.12 -6.73
C HIS A 12 -1.05 -17.55 -7.03
N GLN A 13 0.28 -17.80 -7.12
CA GLN A 13 0.80 -19.11 -7.55
C GLN A 13 1.44 -19.97 -6.44
N ALA A 14 1.55 -19.48 -5.20
CA ALA A 14 2.16 -20.23 -4.10
C ALA A 14 1.13 -20.62 -3.01
N ALA A 15 -0.13 -20.80 -3.38
CA ALA A 15 -1.22 -21.18 -2.47
C ALA A 15 -1.26 -22.68 -2.14
N GLY A 16 -0.10 -23.33 -2.13
CA GLY A 16 0.00 -24.78 -2.06
C GLY A 16 -0.01 -25.39 -0.67
N ASN A 17 0.72 -24.84 0.33
CA ASN A 17 0.92 -25.58 1.61
C ASN A 17 1.68 -24.84 2.74
N SER A 18 1.56 -23.52 2.93
CA SER A 18 2.46 -22.82 3.88
C SER A 18 1.78 -21.89 4.90
N PRO A 19 2.13 -21.97 6.21
CA PRO A 19 1.72 -21.01 7.26
C PRO A 19 2.11 -19.55 6.96
N THR A 20 3.02 -19.35 6.01
CA THR A 20 3.34 -18.07 5.37
C THR A 20 2.12 -17.39 4.73
N LEU A 21 1.14 -18.17 4.25
CA LEU A 21 -0.03 -17.64 3.55
C LEU A 21 -1.09 -17.11 4.50
N ALA A 22 -1.26 -17.74 5.67
CA ALA A 22 -2.11 -17.20 6.74
C ALA A 22 -1.56 -15.84 7.21
N ARG A 23 -0.25 -15.77 7.48
CA ARG A 23 0.42 -14.51 7.82
C ARG A 23 0.31 -13.45 6.72
N LEU A 24 0.37 -13.86 5.45
CA LEU A 24 0.18 -12.94 4.33
C LEU A 24 -1.27 -12.41 4.29
N ALA A 25 -2.27 -13.27 4.48
CA ALA A 25 -3.66 -12.86 4.53
C ALA A 25 -3.93 -11.86 5.66
N ASP A 26 -3.32 -12.07 6.83
CA ASP A 26 -3.39 -11.11 7.94
C ASP A 26 -2.75 -9.78 7.57
N LEU A 27 -1.59 -9.78 6.91
CA LEU A 27 -0.95 -8.54 6.44
C LEU A 27 -1.79 -7.81 5.38
N VAL A 28 -2.49 -8.53 4.51
CA VAL A 28 -3.40 -7.93 3.51
C VAL A 28 -4.62 -7.29 4.20
N ARG A 29 -5.25 -7.99 5.14
CA ARG A 29 -6.38 -7.47 5.93
C ARG A 29 -5.98 -6.23 6.71
N GLU A 30 -4.85 -6.30 7.39
CA GLU A 30 -4.23 -5.20 8.14
C GLU A 30 -3.97 -3.99 7.25
N SER A 31 -3.42 -4.20 6.05
CA SER A 31 -3.19 -3.13 5.08
C SER A 31 -4.50 -2.47 4.61
N ASN A 32 -5.53 -3.27 4.36
CA ASN A 32 -6.85 -2.76 3.99
C ASN A 32 -7.48 -1.96 5.15
N HIS A 33 -7.35 -2.42 6.40
CA HIS A 33 -7.84 -1.68 7.57
C HIS A 33 -7.17 -0.31 7.68
N ARG A 34 -5.85 -0.21 7.48
CA ARG A 34 -5.16 1.08 7.43
C ARG A 34 -5.67 1.97 6.31
N LEU A 35 -5.95 1.41 5.13
CA LEU A 35 -6.51 2.17 3.99
C LEU A 35 -7.88 2.75 4.34
N ILE A 36 -8.80 1.93 4.86
CA ILE A 36 -10.15 2.36 5.27
C ILE A 36 -10.04 3.49 6.30
N ALA A 37 -9.13 3.34 7.28
CA ALA A 37 -8.95 4.33 8.34
C ALA A 37 -8.43 5.70 7.84
N ILE A 38 -7.79 5.75 6.67
CA ILE A 38 -7.29 6.99 6.04
C ILE A 38 -8.15 7.43 4.86
N GLU A 39 -9.13 6.63 4.43
CA GLU A 39 -9.97 6.90 3.26
C GLU A 39 -10.77 8.19 3.40
N ALA A 40 -11.14 8.55 4.64
CA ALA A 40 -11.75 9.83 4.97
C ALA A 40 -10.85 11.04 4.70
N LEU A 41 -9.52 10.87 4.74
CA LEU A 41 -8.53 11.91 4.45
C LEU A 41 -8.25 12.03 2.95
N ILE A 42 -8.59 11.00 2.17
CA ILE A 42 -8.38 10.97 0.73
C ILE A 42 -9.62 11.58 0.05
N PRO A 43 -9.44 12.57 -0.86
CA PRO A 43 -10.53 13.10 -1.67
C PRO A 43 -11.27 12.00 -2.42
N ALA A 44 -12.60 12.07 -2.50
CA ALA A 44 -13.43 11.02 -3.11
C ALA A 44 -13.01 10.66 -4.55
N THR A 45 -12.55 11.65 -5.32
CA THR A 45 -12.06 11.49 -6.70
C THR A 45 -10.77 10.66 -6.80
N LEU A 46 -10.01 10.53 -5.71
CA LEU A 46 -8.76 9.78 -5.67
C LEU A 46 -8.92 8.39 -5.02
N ARG A 47 -10.04 8.10 -4.34
CA ARG A 47 -10.22 6.84 -3.62
C ARG A 47 -10.10 5.62 -4.55
N SER A 48 -10.70 5.67 -5.73
CA SER A 48 -10.60 4.59 -6.73
C SER A 48 -9.19 4.43 -7.31
N ALA A 49 -8.37 5.49 -7.26
CA ALA A 49 -7.00 5.47 -7.74
C ALA A 49 -6.00 4.97 -6.68
N VAL A 50 -6.37 4.85 -5.41
CA VAL A 50 -5.47 4.44 -4.32
C VAL A 50 -5.84 3.05 -3.83
N GLN A 51 -4.86 2.17 -3.74
CA GLN A 51 -5.03 0.80 -3.23
C GLN A 51 -3.99 0.50 -2.14
N ALA A 52 -4.39 -0.35 -1.20
CA ALA A 52 -3.54 -0.79 -0.11
C ALA A 52 -2.42 -1.68 -0.65
N GLY A 53 -1.16 -1.32 -0.37
CA GLY A 53 -0.01 -2.12 -0.76
C GLY A 53 0.52 -2.96 0.41
N PRO A 54 1.62 -3.71 0.20
CA PRO A 54 2.20 -4.52 1.24
C PRO A 54 2.72 -3.69 2.42
N ILE A 55 2.59 -4.26 3.62
CA ILE A 55 3.22 -3.75 4.85
C ILE A 55 4.52 -4.50 5.07
N ASP A 56 5.57 -3.74 5.35
CA ASP A 56 6.91 -4.23 5.64
C ASP A 56 7.40 -3.59 6.94
N GLY A 57 7.04 -4.23 8.06
CA GLY A 57 7.26 -3.70 9.40
C GLY A 57 6.60 -2.33 9.60
N GLU A 58 7.42 -1.29 9.77
CA GLU A 58 6.99 0.10 9.95
C GLU A 58 6.86 0.87 8.62
N SER A 59 7.12 0.21 7.49
CA SER A 59 6.92 0.76 6.15
C SER A 59 5.60 0.28 5.56
N TRP A 60 4.82 1.20 5.02
CA TRP A 60 3.59 0.88 4.31
C TRP A 60 3.66 1.36 2.86
N CYS A 61 3.31 0.49 1.92
CA CYS A 61 3.25 0.84 0.52
C CYS A 61 1.81 1.17 0.12
N LEU A 62 1.60 2.24 -0.64
CA LEU A 62 0.34 2.53 -1.32
C LEU A 62 0.54 2.41 -2.81
N LEU A 63 -0.37 1.70 -3.46
CA LEU A 63 -0.41 1.60 -4.91
C LEU A 63 -1.31 2.71 -5.43
N VAL A 64 -0.84 3.52 -6.38
CA VAL A 64 -1.62 4.64 -6.91
C VAL A 64 -1.68 4.57 -8.43
N ASN A 65 -2.88 4.60 -8.99
CA ASN A 65 -3.10 4.64 -10.43
C ASN A 65 -2.92 6.07 -10.96
N GLY A 66 -1.92 6.26 -11.82
CA GLY A 66 -1.64 7.54 -12.47
C GLY A 66 -0.74 8.50 -11.67
N ASN A 67 -0.02 9.34 -12.42
CA ASN A 67 0.99 10.25 -11.86
C ASN A 67 0.38 11.42 -11.08
N ALA A 68 -0.70 12.01 -11.59
CA ALA A 68 -1.38 13.14 -10.94
C ALA A 68 -1.97 12.74 -9.57
N ALA A 69 -2.63 11.57 -9.51
CA ALA A 69 -3.13 11.01 -8.25
C ALA A 69 -1.97 10.75 -7.27
N SER A 70 -0.87 10.16 -7.73
CA SER A 70 0.32 9.91 -6.90
C SER A 70 0.92 11.20 -6.33
N ALA A 71 1.03 12.27 -7.12
CA ALA A 71 1.49 13.56 -6.65
C ALA A 71 0.58 14.13 -5.55
N LYS A 72 -0.74 14.01 -5.71
CA LYS A 72 -1.70 14.50 -4.72
C LYS A 72 -1.67 13.66 -3.44
N VAL A 73 -1.59 12.33 -3.55
CA VAL A 73 -1.44 11.43 -2.38
C VAL A 73 -0.12 11.71 -1.66
N ARG A 74 0.97 11.99 -2.39
CA ARG A 74 2.26 12.36 -1.81
C ARG A 74 2.15 13.61 -0.93
N GLN A 75 1.36 14.60 -1.34
CA GLN A 75 1.10 15.80 -0.54
C GLN A 75 0.33 15.46 0.76
N LEU A 76 -0.47 14.39 0.76
CA LEU A 76 -1.24 13.95 1.92
C LEU A 76 -0.46 13.00 2.86
N ILE A 77 0.71 12.50 2.47
CA ILE A 77 1.50 11.55 3.27
C ILE A 77 1.72 12.01 4.72
N PRO A 78 2.14 13.26 5.00
CA PRO A 78 2.35 13.70 6.37
C PRO A 78 1.06 13.63 7.21
N LEU A 79 -0.08 14.04 6.62
CA LEU A 79 -1.38 14.00 7.28
C LEU A 79 -1.84 12.57 7.55
N ILE A 80 -1.67 11.69 6.57
CA ILE A 80 -1.96 10.26 6.67
C ILE A 80 -1.12 9.63 7.79
N GLN A 81 0.18 9.89 7.81
CA GLN A 81 1.09 9.35 8.82
C GLN A 81 0.73 9.82 10.23
N SER A 82 0.41 11.11 10.41
CA SER A 82 -0.05 11.63 11.69
C SER A 82 -1.39 11.01 12.11
N SER A 83 -2.32 10.79 11.19
CA SER A 83 -3.61 10.15 11.52
C SER A 83 -3.44 8.69 11.92
N LEU A 84 -2.62 7.94 11.20
CA LEU A 84 -2.29 6.56 11.52
C LEU A 84 -1.61 6.45 12.89
N LEU A 85 -0.68 7.36 13.18
CA LEU A 85 -0.03 7.43 14.50
C LEU A 85 -1.04 7.70 15.62
N ARG A 86 -1.99 8.63 15.41
CA ARG A 86 -3.07 8.90 16.38
C ARG A 86 -4.00 7.70 16.59
N GLN A 87 -4.19 6.87 15.57
CA GLN A 87 -4.96 5.64 15.64
C GLN A 87 -4.17 4.45 16.23
N GLY A 88 -2.90 4.65 16.62
CA GLY A 88 -2.05 3.63 17.22
C GLY A 88 -1.20 2.83 16.23
N TRP A 89 -1.29 3.11 14.93
CA TRP A 89 -0.48 2.45 13.90
C TRP A 89 0.91 3.09 13.80
N LYS A 90 1.95 2.29 14.07
CA LYS A 90 3.35 2.73 13.94
C LYS A 90 3.82 2.64 12.48
N VAL A 91 3.54 3.68 11.70
CA VAL A 91 4.04 3.83 10.33
C VAL A 91 5.12 4.91 10.29
N LYS A 92 6.37 4.51 10.03
CA LYS A 92 7.53 5.42 9.90
C LYS A 92 7.78 5.86 8.47
N SER A 93 7.42 5.04 7.48
CA SER A 93 7.64 5.35 6.07
C SER A 93 6.44 4.95 5.23
N ILE A 94 5.98 5.86 4.37
CA ILE A 94 4.94 5.58 3.36
C ILE A 94 5.60 5.64 1.99
N ARG A 95 5.60 4.50 1.28
CA ARG A 95 6.10 4.40 -0.10
C ARG A 95 4.92 4.45 -1.06
N LEU A 96 5.09 5.16 -2.17
CA LEU A 96 4.11 5.17 -3.26
C LEU A 96 4.66 4.36 -4.43
N LYS A 97 3.85 3.43 -4.94
CA LYS A 97 4.12 2.73 -6.18
C LYS A 97 3.07 3.12 -7.22
N ILE A 98 3.52 3.78 -8.28
CA ILE A 98 2.64 4.17 -9.38
C ILE A 98 2.33 2.91 -10.19
N LEU A 99 1.04 2.58 -10.31
CA LEU A 99 0.56 1.60 -11.27
C LEU A 99 0.50 2.30 -12.62
N ILE A 100 1.43 1.96 -13.50
CA ILE A 100 1.39 2.41 -14.89
C ILE A 100 0.40 1.49 -15.58
N ALA A 101 -0.80 2.00 -15.86
CA ALA A 101 -1.72 1.31 -16.76
C ALA A 101 -1.03 1.19 -18.11
N LYS A 102 -0.71 -0.05 -18.52
CA LYS A 102 -0.39 -0.34 -19.92
C LYS A 102 -1.68 -0.18 -20.69
N ASN A 103 -1.91 1.00 -21.27
CA ASN A 103 -2.84 1.09 -22.38
C ASN A 103 -2.17 0.37 -23.56
N LEU A 104 -2.74 -0.79 -23.93
CA LEU A 104 -2.54 -1.43 -25.23
C LEU A 104 -3.36 -0.68 -26.28
#